data_AF-A0A813HT45-F1
#
_entry.id   AF-A0A813HT45-F1
#
_cell.length_a   1.000
_cell.length_b   1.000
_cell.length_c   1.000
_cell.angle_alpha   90.00
_cell.angle_beta   90.00
_cell.angle_gamma   90.00
#
_symmetry.space_group_name_H-M   'P 1'
#
loop_
_entity.id
_entity.type
_entity.pdbx_description
1 polymer ?
#
loop_
_entity_poly.entity_id
_entity_poly.type
_entity_poly.pdbx_seq_one_letter_code
_entity_poly.pdbx_strand_id
1 'polypeptide(L)'
;MLEQIWSSPAAVATVVVALGVVLQVVLGQFRGRLASYPGDPIPESQKIRRKPKFKAHAPRKVEAGWQPQVEVQPKEGLLPHKVAGQQVWVFSNTNGATSLDQAQEQHVFEPEVNPNAGDCIFRAARLRDWAGPRPSPAAPTTPLEAARKGFSFYQMIQCEDGQWAGDYGGPHFLLPGFVIAAYITGHIDKILPGPHQRAIEAYLLNHQQEDGGWGTHVESPSTMFGSVLNYVTLRLVGAAVDSPACIEGRKFMREHGGALYAPSWAKFWLAVLGVYEWEGIAPVPPEMWLLPHWFPLHPGRFWCHCRMVYLPMCWLYARRFAFKAAA
;
A
#
# COMPACT_ATOMS: atom_id res chain seq x y z
N MET A 1 1.52 18.85 -43.04
CA MET A 1 1.97 18.35 -41.71
C MET A 1 1.32 17.03 -41.34
N LEU A 2 0.01 16.81 -41.57
CA LEU A 2 -0.64 15.50 -41.39
C LEU A 2 -0.15 14.44 -42.39
N GLU A 3 0.11 14.79 -43.66
CA GLU A 3 0.61 13.84 -44.68
C GLU A 3 1.98 13.23 -44.36
N GLN A 4 2.82 13.95 -43.62
CA GLN A 4 4.19 13.52 -43.28
C GLN A 4 4.23 12.50 -42.14
N ILE A 5 3.14 12.39 -41.36
CA ILE A 5 3.01 11.39 -40.30
C ILE A 5 2.69 10.01 -40.90
N TRP A 6 2.04 9.96 -42.06
CA TRP A 6 1.60 8.72 -42.71
C TRP A 6 2.62 8.12 -43.68
N SER A 7 3.70 8.83 -44.00
CA SER A 7 4.71 8.38 -44.98
C SER A 7 5.74 7.40 -44.40
N SER A 8 5.76 7.23 -43.07
CA SER A 8 6.67 6.30 -42.39
C SER A 8 6.03 4.92 -42.25
N PRO A 9 6.67 3.85 -42.75
CA PRO A 9 6.23 2.47 -42.51
C PRO A 9 6.01 2.16 -41.01
N ALA A 10 6.79 2.80 -40.13
CA ALA A 10 6.65 2.65 -38.69
C ALA A 10 5.39 3.33 -38.13
N ALA A 11 5.01 4.49 -38.68
CA ALA A 11 3.78 5.18 -38.28
C ALA A 11 2.54 4.41 -38.74
N VAL A 12 2.57 3.86 -39.96
CA VAL A 12 1.52 2.97 -40.48
C VAL A 12 1.41 1.71 -39.61
N ALA A 13 2.53 1.05 -39.31
CA ALA A 13 2.54 -0.12 -38.42
C ALA A 13 2.00 0.19 -37.02
N THR A 14 2.36 1.35 -36.46
CA THR A 14 1.87 1.78 -35.14
C THR A 14 0.36 2.02 -35.16
N VAL A 15 -0.18 2.66 -36.21
CA VAL A 15 -1.62 2.87 -36.34
C VAL A 15 -2.36 1.55 -36.55
N VAL A 16 -1.80 0.62 -37.34
CA VAL A 16 -2.37 -0.72 -37.55
C VAL A 16 -2.42 -1.49 -36.22
N VAL A 17 -1.36 -1.45 -35.42
CA VAL A 17 -1.34 -2.08 -34.09
C VAL A 17 -2.34 -1.40 -33.15
N ALA A 18 -2.37 -0.07 -33.10
CA ALA A 18 -3.30 0.68 -32.24
C ALA A 18 -4.77 0.42 -32.61
N LEU A 19 -5.10 0.43 -33.91
CA LEU A 19 -6.43 0.08 -34.40
C LEU A 19 -6.75 -1.39 -34.14
N GLY A 20 -5.79 -2.30 -34.27
CA GLY A 20 -5.94 -3.72 -33.92
C GLY A 20 -6.27 -3.92 -32.45
N VAL A 21 -5.59 -3.19 -31.54
CA VAL A 21 -5.86 -3.21 -30.10
C VAL A 21 -7.23 -2.62 -29.78
N VAL A 22 -7.58 -1.45 -30.34
CA VAL A 22 -8.90 -0.85 -30.16
C VAL A 22 -10.00 -1.78 -30.67
N LEU A 23 -9.81 -2.36 -31.85
CA LEU A 23 -10.76 -3.29 -32.44
C LEU A 23 -10.87 -4.58 -31.61
N GLN A 24 -9.78 -5.12 -31.04
CA GLN A 24 -9.85 -6.26 -30.14
C GLN A 24 -10.56 -5.92 -28.83
N VAL A 25 -10.34 -4.73 -28.26
CA VAL A 25 -11.03 -4.27 -27.06
C VAL A 25 -12.53 -4.11 -27.34
N VAL A 26 -12.88 -3.45 -28.45
CA VAL A 26 -14.27 -3.21 -28.85
C VAL A 26 -14.98 -4.51 -29.23
N LEU A 27 -14.39 -5.34 -30.10
CA LEU A 27 -14.95 -6.64 -30.48
C LEU A 27 -14.98 -7.62 -29.30
N GLY A 28 -14.01 -7.54 -28.38
CA GLY A 28 -14.00 -8.28 -27.13
C GLY A 28 -15.15 -7.92 -26.20
N GLN A 29 -15.63 -6.67 -26.25
CA GLN A 29 -16.85 -6.26 -25.56
C GLN A 29 -18.13 -6.76 -26.25
N PHE A 30 -18.12 -6.94 -27.57
CA PHE A 30 -19.30 -7.40 -28.34
C PHE A 30 -19.43 -8.94 -28.47
N ARG A 31 -18.37 -9.72 -28.29
CA ARG A 31 -18.36 -11.17 -28.55
C ARG A 31 -18.94 -12.08 -27.46
N GLY A 32 -19.39 -11.54 -26.33
CA GLY A 32 -19.73 -12.39 -25.18
C GLY A 32 -18.48 -13.02 -24.55
N ARG A 33 -18.57 -13.26 -23.24
CA ARG A 33 -17.45 -13.38 -22.31
C ARG A 33 -16.49 -14.53 -22.65
N LEU A 34 -15.25 -14.21 -23.05
CA LEU A 34 -14.19 -15.18 -23.36
C LEU A 34 -13.44 -15.75 -22.14
N ALA A 35 -13.78 -15.33 -20.93
CA ALA A 35 -13.36 -15.95 -19.68
C ALA A 35 -14.28 -15.47 -18.54
N SER A 36 -14.51 -16.31 -17.54
CA SER A 36 -15.03 -15.85 -16.24
C SER A 36 -14.09 -14.78 -15.68
N TYR A 37 -14.61 -13.61 -15.30
CA TYR A 37 -13.79 -12.62 -14.60
C TYR A 37 -13.78 -12.97 -13.11
N PRO A 38 -12.59 -13.10 -12.50
CA PRO A 38 -12.32 -12.75 -11.11
C PRO A 38 -13.02 -11.44 -10.70
N GLY A 39 -14.21 -11.54 -10.09
CA GLY A 39 -15.01 -10.37 -9.72
C GLY A 39 -16.45 -10.32 -10.27
N ASP A 40 -16.98 -11.40 -10.87
CA ASP A 40 -18.44 -11.55 -10.96
C ASP A 40 -19.07 -11.39 -9.55
N PRO A 41 -20.31 -10.86 -9.45
CA PRO A 41 -20.94 -10.58 -8.17
C PRO A 41 -20.92 -11.83 -7.29
N ILE A 42 -20.18 -11.74 -6.18
CA ILE A 42 -20.11 -12.77 -5.17
C ILE A 42 -21.57 -13.07 -4.73
N PRO A 43 -22.00 -14.35 -4.70
CA PRO A 43 -23.30 -14.74 -4.19
C PRO A 43 -23.58 -14.04 -2.86
N GLU A 44 -24.82 -13.61 -2.61
CA GLU A 44 -25.14 -12.84 -1.39
C GLU A 44 -24.68 -13.55 -0.11
N SER A 45 -24.71 -14.89 -0.10
CA SER A 45 -24.22 -15.75 0.98
C SER A 45 -22.71 -15.72 1.20
N GLN A 46 -21.95 -15.27 0.22
CA GLN A 46 -20.48 -15.18 0.22
C GLN A 46 -20.02 -13.71 0.30
N LYS A 47 -20.93 -12.72 0.30
CA LYS A 47 -20.56 -11.31 0.43
C LYS A 47 -19.93 -11.07 1.79
N ILE A 48 -18.71 -10.56 1.74
CA ILE A 48 -17.92 -10.25 2.92
C ILE A 48 -18.65 -9.14 3.70
N ARG A 49 -18.73 -9.32 5.03
CA ARG A 49 -19.49 -8.45 5.95
C ARG A 49 -19.19 -6.98 5.64
N ARG A 50 -20.19 -6.09 5.63
CA ARG A 50 -19.99 -4.68 5.22
C ARG A 50 -19.09 -3.84 6.15
N LYS A 51 -18.74 -4.35 7.33
CA LYS A 51 -17.90 -3.67 8.33
C LYS A 51 -16.70 -4.56 8.67
N PRO A 52 -15.51 -3.97 8.90
CA PRO A 52 -14.35 -4.70 9.36
C PRO A 52 -14.65 -5.35 10.70
N LYS A 53 -14.09 -6.53 10.95
CA LYS A 53 -14.22 -7.22 12.23
C LYS A 53 -12.87 -7.67 12.74
N PHE A 54 -12.68 -7.42 14.01
CA PHE A 54 -11.38 -7.37 14.64
C PHE A 54 -11.45 -8.25 15.89
N LYS A 55 -10.49 -9.18 16.04
CA LYS A 55 -10.49 -10.10 17.18
C LYS A 55 -10.48 -9.28 18.48
N ALA A 56 -11.54 -9.44 19.28
CA ALA A 56 -11.63 -8.82 20.59
C ALA A 56 -10.49 -9.32 21.47
N HIS A 57 -9.78 -8.41 22.15
CA HIS A 57 -8.73 -8.70 23.12
C HIS A 57 -7.47 -9.40 22.59
N ALA A 58 -7.25 -9.48 21.28
CA ALA A 58 -5.92 -9.82 20.77
C ALA A 58 -4.96 -8.66 21.10
N PRO A 59 -3.82 -8.90 21.79
CA PRO A 59 -2.89 -7.82 22.09
C PRO A 59 -2.30 -7.30 20.78
N ARG A 60 -2.78 -6.14 20.34
CA ARG A 60 -2.25 -5.42 19.18
C ARG A 60 -1.13 -4.54 19.66
N LYS A 61 0.03 -4.76 19.07
CA LYS A 61 1.29 -4.25 19.60
C LYS A 61 1.84 -3.18 18.68
N VAL A 62 2.39 -2.16 19.31
CA VAL A 62 3.31 -1.24 18.68
C VAL A 62 4.65 -1.45 19.38
N GLU A 63 5.67 -1.84 18.61
CA GLU A 63 6.99 -2.15 19.15
C GLU A 63 7.55 -0.93 19.90
N ALA A 64 7.96 -1.10 21.17
CA ALA A 64 8.65 -0.03 21.89
C ALA A 64 10.04 0.22 21.28
N GLY A 65 10.47 1.48 21.25
CA GLY A 65 11.80 1.88 20.75
C GLY A 65 11.77 2.68 19.45
N TRP A 66 10.62 2.75 18.77
CA TRP A 66 10.43 3.66 17.63
C TRP A 66 10.39 5.11 18.09
N GLN A 67 11.17 5.96 17.45
CA GLN A 67 11.20 7.39 17.70
C GLN A 67 11.15 8.17 16.38
N PRO A 68 10.36 9.25 16.31
CA PRO A 68 10.42 10.17 15.19
C PRO A 68 11.73 10.96 15.25
N GLN A 69 12.39 11.11 14.10
CA GLN A 69 13.53 12.00 13.91
C GLN A 69 13.28 12.89 12.69
N VAL A 70 13.90 14.06 12.66
CA VAL A 70 13.88 14.94 11.50
C VAL A 70 15.18 14.74 10.74
N GLU A 71 15.10 14.21 9.53
CA GLU A 71 16.22 14.17 8.61
C GLU A 71 16.36 15.53 7.92
N VAL A 72 17.47 16.21 8.20
CA VAL A 72 17.73 17.57 7.70
C VAL A 72 18.25 17.54 6.26
N GLN A 73 18.74 16.39 5.77
CA GLN A 73 18.97 16.08 4.35
C GLN A 73 19.17 14.56 4.18
N PRO A 74 18.58 13.91 3.15
CA PRO A 74 18.86 12.53 2.83
C PRO A 74 20.36 12.36 2.55
N LYS A 75 21.00 11.35 3.14
CA LYS A 75 22.43 11.06 2.92
C LYS A 75 22.78 10.80 1.45
N GLU A 76 21.81 10.36 0.65
CA GLU A 76 21.95 10.15 -0.79
C GLU A 76 21.26 11.31 -1.52
N GLY A 77 22.03 12.11 -2.28
CA GLY A 77 21.59 13.33 -2.97
C GLY A 77 20.65 13.09 -4.17
N LEU A 78 19.56 12.35 -3.95
CA LEU A 78 18.57 12.00 -4.96
C LEU A 78 17.64 13.16 -5.34
N LEU A 79 17.55 14.19 -4.48
CA LEU A 79 16.73 15.37 -4.73
C LEU A 79 17.60 16.54 -5.19
N PRO A 80 17.17 17.30 -6.21
CA PRO A 80 17.93 18.42 -6.77
C PRO A 80 17.98 19.65 -5.85
N HIS A 81 17.31 19.61 -4.70
CA HIS A 81 17.24 20.70 -3.73
C HIS A 81 17.35 20.19 -2.30
N LYS A 82 17.80 21.06 -1.39
CA LYS A 82 17.79 20.78 0.05
C LYS A 82 16.35 20.63 0.50
N VAL A 83 16.00 19.44 0.98
CA VAL A 83 14.74 19.23 1.70
C VAL A 83 14.97 19.50 3.18
N ALA A 84 14.00 20.15 3.82
CA ALA A 84 13.96 20.30 5.27
C ALA A 84 12.68 19.61 5.76
N GLY A 85 12.72 19.01 6.96
CA GLY A 85 11.50 18.54 7.61
C GLY A 85 11.03 17.14 7.21
N GLN A 86 11.88 16.30 6.59
CA GLN A 86 11.51 14.91 6.38
C GLN A 86 11.50 14.19 7.72
N GLN A 87 10.32 13.76 8.16
CA GLN A 87 10.23 12.89 9.32
C GLN A 87 10.63 11.47 8.92
N VAL A 88 11.58 10.91 9.65
CA VAL A 88 12.00 9.52 9.55
C VAL A 88 11.77 8.80 10.87
N TRP A 89 11.57 7.49 10.80
CA TRP A 89 11.39 6.65 11.97
C TRP A 89 12.68 5.90 12.24
N VAL A 90 13.20 6.03 13.46
CA VAL A 90 14.41 5.33 13.90
C VAL A 90 14.06 4.43 15.06
N PHE A 91 14.55 3.19 14.99
CA PHE A 91 14.39 2.21 16.05
C PHE A 91 15.63 2.21 16.94
N SER A 92 15.44 2.46 18.24
CA SER A 92 16.48 2.32 19.26
C SER A 92 16.18 1.10 20.11
N ASN A 93 17.01 0.06 20.00
CA ASN A 93 16.85 -1.17 20.75
C ASN A 93 17.50 -1.06 22.14
N THR A 94 16.85 -0.40 23.08
CA THR A 94 17.39 -0.25 24.44
C THR A 94 17.49 -1.57 25.20
N ASN A 95 16.78 -2.62 24.76
CA ASN A 95 16.61 -3.87 25.50
C ASN A 95 17.12 -5.13 24.76
N GLY A 96 17.70 -5.00 23.56
CA GLY A 96 18.24 -6.13 22.80
C GLY A 96 17.20 -7.05 22.13
N ALA A 97 15.93 -6.64 21.98
CA ALA A 97 14.89 -7.44 21.34
C ALA A 97 15.21 -7.73 19.86
N THR A 98 15.05 -8.99 19.44
CA THR A 98 15.33 -9.45 18.06
C THR A 98 14.07 -9.88 17.29
N SER A 99 12.96 -10.13 18.00
CA SER A 99 11.66 -10.48 17.43
C SER A 99 10.53 -9.67 18.08
N LEU A 100 9.34 -9.66 17.44
CA LEU A 100 8.16 -8.97 17.96
C LEU A 100 7.72 -9.50 19.34
N ASP A 101 7.86 -10.80 19.58
CA ASP A 101 7.52 -11.42 20.87
C ASP A 101 8.43 -10.97 22.02
N GLN A 102 9.63 -10.48 21.70
CA GLN A 102 10.62 -10.00 22.67
C GLN A 102 10.53 -8.49 22.94
N ALA A 103 9.82 -7.73 22.11
CA ALA A 103 9.69 -6.29 22.28
C ALA A 103 8.76 -5.96 23.46
N GLN A 104 9.19 -5.05 24.34
CA GLN A 104 8.35 -4.58 25.44
C GLN A 104 7.09 -3.89 24.90
N GLU A 105 5.94 -4.31 25.41
CA GLU A 105 4.64 -3.69 25.14
C GLU A 105 4.58 -2.34 25.88
N GLN A 106 4.34 -1.24 25.16
CA GLN A 106 4.10 0.05 25.81
C GLN A 106 2.76 0.68 25.44
N HIS A 107 2.22 0.42 24.24
CA HIS A 107 0.99 1.03 23.78
C HIS A 107 0.00 -0.03 23.30
N VAL A 108 -1.15 -0.11 23.98
CA VAL A 108 -2.30 -0.87 23.51
C VAL A 108 -2.85 -0.16 22.28
N PHE A 109 -2.85 -0.86 21.14
CA PHE A 109 -3.40 -0.33 19.90
C PHE A 109 -4.83 -0.85 19.66
N GLU A 110 -5.79 0.05 19.48
CA GLU A 110 -7.19 -0.30 19.21
C GLU A 110 -7.62 0.32 17.88
N PRO A 111 -7.55 -0.44 16.76
CA PRO A 111 -7.89 0.09 15.44
C PRO A 111 -9.37 0.38 15.25
N GLU A 112 -10.24 -0.12 16.14
CA GLU A 112 -11.64 0.29 16.20
C GLU A 112 -11.82 1.73 16.69
N VAL A 113 -10.88 2.24 17.51
CA VAL A 113 -10.88 3.61 18.05
C VAL A 113 -10.05 4.52 17.16
N ASN A 114 -8.84 4.09 16.77
CA ASN A 114 -7.97 4.79 15.85
C ASN A 114 -7.20 3.77 15.00
N PRO A 115 -7.49 3.64 13.69
CA PRO A 115 -6.85 2.65 12.82
C PRO A 115 -5.39 2.98 12.49
N ASN A 116 -4.88 4.15 12.91
CA ASN A 116 -3.54 4.61 12.59
C ASN A 116 -2.64 4.59 13.83
N ALA A 117 -1.76 3.58 13.91
CA ALA A 117 -0.89 3.35 15.05
C ALA A 117 0.29 4.34 15.13
N GLY A 118 0.75 4.88 14.00
CA GLY A 118 1.94 5.75 13.95
C GLY A 118 1.72 7.06 14.71
N ASP A 119 0.50 7.58 14.64
CA ASP A 119 0.09 8.79 15.35
C ASP A 119 0.27 8.69 16.86
N CYS A 120 0.01 7.51 17.44
CA CYS A 120 0.15 7.29 18.87
C CYS A 120 1.60 7.46 19.32
N ILE A 121 2.55 6.88 18.59
CA ILE A 121 3.98 6.97 18.90
C ILE A 121 4.47 8.41 18.72
N PHE A 122 4.08 9.05 17.61
CA PHE A 122 4.50 10.41 17.30
C PHE A 122 4.01 11.39 18.36
N ARG A 123 2.70 11.36 18.69
CA ARG A 123 2.12 12.22 19.71
C ARG A 123 2.73 11.95 21.08
N ALA A 124 2.95 10.70 21.47
CA ALA A 124 3.62 10.37 22.73
C ALA A 124 5.03 10.99 22.80
N ALA A 125 5.80 10.94 21.71
CA ALA A 125 7.11 11.57 21.65
C ALA A 125 7.03 13.10 21.79
N ARG A 126 6.18 13.77 21.02
CA ARG A 126 6.02 15.25 21.11
C ARG A 126 5.53 15.71 22.49
N LEU A 127 4.58 15.00 23.08
CA LEU A 127 4.06 15.31 24.41
C LEU A 127 5.10 15.10 25.51
N ARG A 128 6.02 14.14 25.36
CA ARG A 128 7.14 13.96 26.30
C ARG A 128 8.13 15.12 26.21
N ASP A 129 8.39 15.60 25.00
CA ASP A 129 9.41 16.64 24.75
C ASP A 129 8.86 18.07 24.97
N TRP A 130 7.53 18.25 25.11
CA TRP A 130 6.90 19.54 25.37
C TRP A 130 7.18 20.10 26.76
N ALA A 131 7.85 21.26 26.81
CA ALA A 131 8.19 21.99 28.04
C ALA A 131 7.20 23.13 28.40
N GLY A 132 6.26 23.47 27.52
CA GLY A 132 5.29 24.56 27.74
C GLY A 132 4.10 24.18 28.63
N PRO A 133 3.14 25.10 28.81
CA PRO A 133 1.90 24.82 29.54
C PRO A 133 1.09 23.73 28.83
N ARG A 134 0.38 22.90 29.62
CA ARG A 134 -0.52 21.86 29.11
C ARG A 134 -1.98 22.27 29.34
N PRO A 135 -2.90 21.98 28.42
CA PRO A 135 -4.32 22.20 28.65
C PRO A 135 -4.80 21.34 29.82
N SER A 136 -5.79 21.84 30.57
CA SER A 136 -6.44 21.08 31.65
C SER A 136 -7.08 19.79 31.10
N PRO A 137 -6.95 18.65 31.80
CA PRO A 137 -7.56 17.38 31.38
C PRO A 137 -9.08 17.33 31.59
N ALA A 138 -9.66 18.30 32.30
CA ALA A 138 -11.11 18.36 32.50
C ALA A 138 -11.85 18.50 31.16
N ALA A 139 -13.05 17.93 31.04
CA ALA A 139 -13.89 18.12 29.84
C ALA A 139 -14.27 19.62 29.68
N PRO A 140 -14.23 20.17 28.46
CA PRO A 140 -14.68 21.54 28.24
C PRO A 140 -16.19 21.69 28.45
N THR A 141 -16.61 22.80 29.03
CA THR A 141 -18.02 23.14 29.29
C THR A 141 -18.62 24.07 28.24
N THR A 142 -17.77 24.72 27.43
CA THR A 142 -18.21 25.62 26.35
C THR A 142 -17.43 25.35 25.06
N PRO A 143 -17.99 25.70 23.87
CA PRO A 143 -17.27 25.58 22.60
C PRO A 143 -15.96 26.38 22.56
N LEU A 144 -15.93 27.56 23.19
CA LEU A 144 -14.72 28.38 23.27
C LEU A 144 -13.63 27.72 24.11
N GLU A 145 -14.01 27.10 25.24
CA GLU A 145 -13.09 26.33 26.06
C GLU A 145 -12.55 25.11 25.30
N ALA A 146 -13.42 24.40 24.56
CA ALA A 146 -13.03 23.28 23.72
C ALA A 146 -12.03 23.69 22.63
N ALA A 147 -12.30 24.80 21.91
CA ALA A 147 -11.42 25.34 20.89
C ALA A 147 -10.06 25.76 21.46
N ARG A 148 -10.03 26.42 22.62
CA ARG A 148 -8.79 26.79 23.31
C ARG A 148 -7.98 25.57 23.73
N LYS A 149 -8.63 24.56 24.33
CA LYS A 149 -7.98 23.29 24.71
C LYS A 149 -7.42 22.56 23.49
N GLY A 150 -8.20 22.47 22.41
CA GLY A 150 -7.77 21.87 21.14
C GLY A 150 -6.56 22.59 20.55
N PHE A 151 -6.59 23.93 20.49
CA PHE A 151 -5.47 24.73 20.02
C PHE A 151 -4.22 24.51 20.88
N SER A 152 -4.34 24.61 22.22
CA SER A 152 -3.21 24.39 23.13
C SER A 152 -2.61 22.99 22.97
N PHE A 153 -3.44 21.95 22.78
CA PHE A 153 -2.94 20.61 22.49
C PHE A 153 -2.22 20.54 21.14
N TYR A 154 -2.81 21.12 20.08
CA TYR A 154 -2.24 21.06 18.73
C TYR A 154 -0.90 21.80 18.62
N GLN A 155 -0.69 22.84 19.42
CA GLN A 155 0.62 23.51 19.55
C GLN A 155 1.69 22.57 20.09
N MET A 156 1.35 21.64 20.99
CA MET A 156 2.30 20.71 21.59
C MET A 156 2.88 19.70 20.58
N ILE A 157 2.17 19.46 19.48
CA ILE A 157 2.54 18.48 18.45
C ILE A 157 3.03 19.12 17.14
N GLN A 158 3.15 20.45 17.09
CA GLN A 158 3.78 21.14 15.97
C GLN A 158 5.27 20.75 15.89
N CYS A 159 5.77 20.48 14.69
CA CYS A 159 7.17 20.16 14.42
C CYS A 159 8.03 21.44 14.46
N GLU A 160 9.35 21.29 14.60
CA GLU A 160 10.29 22.41 14.74
C GLU A 160 10.36 23.32 13.50
N ASP A 161 10.06 22.78 12.33
CA ASP A 161 9.94 23.49 11.05
C ASP A 161 8.57 24.16 10.84
N GLY A 162 7.68 24.06 11.83
CA GLY A 162 6.34 24.64 11.81
C GLY A 162 5.25 23.76 11.21
N GLN A 163 5.55 22.58 10.68
CA GLN A 163 4.54 21.67 10.11
C GLN A 163 3.83 20.83 11.19
N TRP A 164 2.79 20.10 10.80
CA TRP A 164 2.16 19.06 11.63
C TRP A 164 2.28 17.72 10.95
N ALA A 165 3.09 16.84 11.53
CA ALA A 165 3.15 15.46 11.07
C ALA A 165 1.92 14.68 11.54
N GLY A 166 1.51 13.72 10.72
CA GLY A 166 0.40 12.83 11.01
C GLY A 166 0.49 11.57 10.15
N ASP A 167 0.02 10.46 10.71
CA ASP A 167 -0.13 9.20 10.00
C ASP A 167 -1.15 9.38 8.87
N TYR A 168 -0.65 9.25 7.64
CA TYR A 168 -1.44 9.34 6.41
C TYR A 168 -1.61 7.96 5.76
N GLY A 169 -1.72 6.93 6.60
CA GLY A 169 -2.01 5.58 6.20
C GLY A 169 -3.46 5.37 5.75
N GLY A 170 -3.82 4.10 5.61
CA GLY A 170 -5.18 3.68 5.29
C GLY A 170 -5.23 2.65 4.17
N PRO A 171 -4.76 2.95 2.96
CA PRO A 171 -4.80 2.00 1.85
C PRO A 171 -3.86 0.80 2.06
N HIS A 172 -4.41 -0.42 1.94
CA HIS A 172 -3.71 -1.69 2.17
C HIS A 172 -3.08 -2.29 0.90
N PHE A 173 -2.89 -1.48 -0.13
CA PHE A 173 -2.28 -1.90 -1.40
C PHE A 173 -1.04 -1.08 -1.78
N LEU A 174 -0.62 -0.15 -0.91
CA LEU A 174 0.60 0.65 -1.10
C LEU A 174 1.84 -0.12 -0.64
N LEU A 175 1.84 -0.55 0.62
CA LEU A 175 2.93 -1.29 1.24
C LEU A 175 3.30 -2.58 0.48
N PRO A 176 2.36 -3.40 -0.02
CA PRO A 176 2.70 -4.59 -0.78
C PRO A 176 3.56 -4.33 -2.02
N GLY A 177 3.22 -3.31 -2.82
CA GLY A 177 4.01 -2.97 -4.00
C GLY A 177 5.43 -2.54 -3.64
N PHE A 178 5.58 -1.76 -2.57
CA PHE A 178 6.88 -1.31 -2.08
C PHE A 178 7.75 -2.48 -1.58
N VAL A 179 7.18 -3.38 -0.77
CA VAL A 179 7.89 -4.57 -0.26
C VAL A 179 8.27 -5.53 -1.40
N ILE A 180 7.35 -5.77 -2.36
CA ILE A 180 7.66 -6.58 -3.54
C ILE A 180 8.81 -5.95 -4.33
N ALA A 181 8.77 -4.64 -4.59
CA ALA A 181 9.85 -3.95 -5.30
C ALA A 181 11.20 -4.04 -4.57
N ALA A 182 11.23 -3.83 -3.25
CA ALA A 182 12.44 -3.98 -2.44
C ALA A 182 12.98 -5.42 -2.47
N TYR A 183 12.10 -6.41 -2.44
CA TYR A 183 12.44 -7.83 -2.51
C TYR A 183 13.03 -8.23 -3.87
N ILE A 184 12.32 -7.96 -4.97
CA ILE A 184 12.73 -8.40 -6.32
C ILE A 184 14.01 -7.69 -6.81
N THR A 185 14.32 -6.53 -6.24
CA THR A 185 15.57 -5.81 -6.54
C THR A 185 16.74 -6.32 -5.70
N GLY A 186 16.52 -7.22 -4.73
CA GLY A 186 17.57 -7.75 -3.85
C GLY A 186 18.01 -6.77 -2.76
N HIS A 187 17.23 -5.73 -2.47
CA HIS A 187 17.60 -4.65 -1.55
C HIS A 187 16.69 -4.56 -0.33
N ILE A 188 15.91 -5.60 -0.02
CA ILE A 188 14.94 -5.55 1.09
C ILE A 188 15.61 -5.20 2.42
N ASP A 189 16.77 -5.78 2.75
CA ASP A 189 17.45 -5.47 4.03
C ASP A 189 18.10 -4.08 4.06
N LYS A 190 18.44 -3.53 2.88
CA LYS A 190 18.97 -2.16 2.76
C LYS A 190 17.84 -1.13 2.90
N ILE A 191 16.71 -1.35 2.23
CA ILE A 191 15.58 -0.40 2.15
C ILE A 191 14.68 -0.52 3.39
N LEU A 192 14.46 -1.75 3.85
CA LEU A 192 13.66 -2.12 5.00
C LEU A 192 14.53 -2.94 5.97
N PRO A 193 15.38 -2.30 6.78
CA PRO A 193 16.16 -3.00 7.81
C PRO A 193 15.27 -3.79 8.76
N GLY A 194 15.83 -4.78 9.45
CA GLY A 194 15.09 -5.71 10.33
C GLY A 194 13.98 -5.08 11.20
N PRO A 195 14.23 -3.96 11.91
CA PRO A 195 13.16 -3.27 12.65
C PRO A 195 11.97 -2.85 11.78
N HIS A 196 12.19 -2.29 10.59
CA HIS A 196 11.12 -1.90 9.67
C HIS A 196 10.31 -3.12 9.20
N GLN A 197 10.97 -4.24 8.90
CA GLN A 197 10.29 -5.49 8.55
C GLN A 197 9.40 -5.99 9.70
N ARG A 198 9.88 -5.92 10.95
CA ARG A 198 9.07 -6.24 12.15
C ARG A 198 7.90 -5.28 12.33
N ALA A 199 8.11 -3.98 12.14
CA ALA A 199 7.03 -2.99 12.23
C ALA A 199 5.97 -3.21 11.14
N ILE A 200 6.37 -3.62 9.93
CA ILE A 200 5.47 -4.05 8.86
C ILE A 200 4.68 -5.28 9.28
N GLU A 201 5.34 -6.31 9.81
CA GLU A 201 4.67 -7.51 10.33
C GLU A 201 3.64 -7.13 11.41
N ALA A 202 4.02 -6.35 12.42
CA ALA A 202 3.11 -5.87 13.45
C ALA A 202 1.93 -5.08 12.87
N TYR A 203 2.17 -4.19 11.90
CA TYR A 203 1.11 -3.43 11.21
C TYR A 203 0.10 -4.37 10.52
N LEU A 204 0.58 -5.40 9.82
CA LEU A 204 -0.30 -6.36 9.15
C LEU A 204 -1.06 -7.22 10.15
N LEU A 205 -0.41 -7.70 11.22
CA LEU A 205 -1.06 -8.48 12.27
C LEU A 205 -2.15 -7.64 12.98
N ASN A 206 -1.87 -6.37 13.25
CA ASN A 206 -2.81 -5.45 13.88
C ASN A 206 -4.04 -5.16 13.02
N HIS A 207 -3.99 -5.39 11.71
CA HIS A 207 -5.11 -5.16 10.79
C HIS A 207 -5.68 -6.44 10.18
N GLN A 208 -5.20 -7.62 10.61
CA GLN A 208 -5.81 -8.88 10.22
C GLN A 208 -7.18 -9.00 10.88
N GLN A 209 -8.19 -9.39 10.10
CA GLN A 209 -9.56 -9.52 10.58
C GLN A 209 -9.81 -10.88 11.24
N GLU A 210 -10.95 -10.99 11.92
CA GLU A 210 -11.38 -12.25 12.56
C GLU A 210 -11.47 -13.42 11.58
N ASP A 211 -11.82 -13.13 10.32
CA ASP A 211 -11.90 -14.11 9.24
C ASP A 211 -10.53 -14.48 8.63
N GLY A 212 -9.44 -13.90 9.13
CA GLY A 212 -8.07 -14.13 8.66
C GLY A 212 -7.64 -13.26 7.49
N GLY A 213 -8.56 -12.52 6.86
CA GLY A 213 -8.28 -11.67 5.71
C GLY A 213 -7.80 -10.26 6.07
N TRP A 214 -7.54 -9.49 5.01
CA TRP A 214 -7.24 -8.05 5.05
C TRP A 214 -8.10 -7.33 4.03
N GLY A 215 -8.52 -6.12 4.39
CA GLY A 215 -9.29 -5.25 3.50
C GLY A 215 -8.42 -4.50 2.48
N THR A 216 -9.08 -3.84 1.52
CA THR A 216 -8.47 -2.90 0.56
C THR A 216 -7.92 -1.64 1.24
N HIS A 217 -8.48 -1.28 2.39
CA HIS A 217 -7.97 -0.29 3.33
C HIS A 217 -8.22 -0.76 4.78
N VAL A 218 -7.56 -0.13 5.77
CA VAL A 218 -7.59 -0.47 7.20
C VAL A 218 -9.00 -0.62 7.78
N GLU A 219 -9.96 0.15 7.27
CA GLU A 219 -11.37 0.16 7.68
C GLU A 219 -12.32 -0.65 6.77
N SER A 220 -11.82 -1.26 5.69
CA SER A 220 -12.67 -2.11 4.84
C SER A 220 -12.74 -3.52 5.39
N PRO A 221 -13.84 -4.26 5.15
CA PRO A 221 -13.83 -5.70 5.38
C PRO A 221 -12.79 -6.41 4.50
N SER A 222 -12.47 -7.64 4.86
CA SER A 222 -11.54 -8.47 4.09
C SER A 222 -11.90 -8.50 2.61
N THR A 223 -10.91 -8.43 1.73
CA THR A 223 -11.11 -8.57 0.27
C THR A 223 -10.04 -9.47 -0.30
N MET A 224 -10.27 -10.06 -1.48
CA MET A 224 -9.21 -10.79 -2.19
C MET A 224 -8.05 -9.87 -2.60
N PHE A 225 -8.32 -8.58 -2.83
CA PHE A 225 -7.26 -7.62 -3.16
C PHE A 225 -6.33 -7.39 -1.97
N GLY A 226 -6.90 -7.03 -0.82
CA GLY A 226 -6.17 -6.80 0.41
C GLY A 226 -5.50 -8.07 0.92
N SER A 227 -6.24 -9.18 0.99
CA SER A 227 -5.75 -10.41 1.61
C SER A 227 -4.59 -11.03 0.85
N VAL A 228 -4.68 -11.09 -0.49
CA VAL A 228 -3.60 -11.66 -1.32
C VAL A 228 -2.33 -10.84 -1.20
N LEU A 229 -2.43 -9.51 -1.35
CA LEU A 229 -1.26 -8.65 -1.32
C LEU A 229 -0.62 -8.58 0.08
N ASN A 230 -1.42 -8.45 1.15
CA ASN A 230 -0.88 -8.37 2.50
C ASN A 230 -0.35 -9.73 2.99
N TYR A 231 -0.95 -10.85 2.58
CA TYR A 231 -0.38 -12.16 2.83
C TYR A 231 1.01 -12.30 2.19
N VAL A 232 1.17 -11.90 0.93
CA VAL A 232 2.46 -11.91 0.23
C VAL A 232 3.46 -11.01 0.96
N THR A 233 3.07 -9.78 1.32
CA THR A 233 3.91 -8.87 2.10
C THR A 233 4.41 -9.52 3.39
N LEU A 234 3.49 -10.12 4.16
CA LEU A 234 3.80 -10.79 5.42
C LEU A 234 4.83 -11.92 5.23
N ARG A 235 4.71 -12.69 4.15
CA ARG A 235 5.67 -13.74 3.78
C ARG A 235 7.04 -13.18 3.36
N LEU A 236 7.06 -12.07 2.63
CA LEU A 236 8.30 -11.45 2.15
C LEU A 236 9.11 -10.77 3.25
N VAL A 237 8.46 -10.26 4.31
CA VAL A 237 9.14 -9.73 5.50
C VAL A 237 9.53 -10.80 6.53
N GLY A 238 9.40 -12.08 6.17
CA GLY A 238 9.98 -13.20 6.94
C GLY A 238 9.03 -13.96 7.86
N ALA A 239 7.75 -13.59 7.96
CA ALA A 239 6.80 -14.29 8.83
C ALA A 239 6.64 -15.76 8.41
N ALA A 240 6.77 -16.72 9.33
CA ALA A 240 6.76 -18.15 9.00
C ALA A 240 5.48 -18.60 8.27
N VAL A 241 5.63 -19.58 7.37
CA VAL A 241 4.50 -20.13 6.60
C VAL A 241 3.43 -20.73 7.50
N ASP A 242 3.81 -21.27 8.65
CA ASP A 242 2.91 -21.87 9.64
C ASP A 242 2.60 -20.94 10.81
N SER A 243 2.90 -19.64 10.68
CA SER A 243 2.42 -18.65 11.65
C SER A 243 0.88 -18.63 11.66
N PRO A 244 0.23 -18.39 12.82
CA PRO A 244 -1.23 -18.34 12.91
C PRO A 244 -1.86 -17.39 11.89
N ALA A 245 -1.27 -16.21 11.70
CA ALA A 245 -1.74 -15.23 10.73
C ALA A 245 -1.66 -15.74 9.29
N CYS A 246 -0.56 -16.42 8.92
CA CYS A 246 -0.44 -17.01 7.59
C CYS A 246 -1.40 -18.17 7.36
N ILE A 247 -1.64 -19.01 8.37
CA ILE A 247 -2.60 -20.13 8.26
C ILE A 247 -4.02 -19.57 8.00
N GLU A 248 -4.49 -18.64 8.82
CA GLU A 248 -5.82 -18.05 8.67
C GLU A 248 -5.96 -17.25 7.37
N GLY A 249 -4.94 -16.47 6.98
CA GLY A 249 -4.94 -15.75 5.71
C GLY A 249 -5.00 -16.68 4.49
N ARG A 250 -4.27 -17.80 4.50
CA ARG A 250 -4.38 -18.82 3.43
C ARG A 250 -5.76 -19.47 3.41
N LYS A 251 -6.31 -19.80 4.59
CA LYS A 251 -7.64 -20.38 4.71
C LYS A 251 -8.68 -19.45 4.10
N PHE A 252 -8.69 -18.17 4.50
CA PHE A 252 -9.54 -17.14 3.93
C PHE A 252 -9.43 -17.10 2.40
N MET A 253 -8.20 -17.00 1.87
CA MET A 253 -8.02 -16.94 0.42
C MET A 253 -8.54 -18.18 -0.31
N ARG A 254 -8.33 -19.39 0.23
CA ARG A 254 -8.82 -20.64 -0.38
C ARG A 254 -10.34 -20.69 -0.41
N GLU A 255 -10.99 -20.25 0.65
CA GLU A 255 -12.46 -20.22 0.75
C GLU A 255 -13.09 -19.20 -0.22
N HIS A 256 -12.33 -18.19 -0.66
CA HIS A 256 -12.80 -17.09 -1.52
C HIS A 256 -12.21 -17.14 -2.94
N GLY A 257 -11.83 -18.33 -3.43
CA GLY A 257 -11.40 -18.56 -4.81
C GLY A 257 -9.91 -18.30 -5.11
N GLY A 258 -9.15 -17.85 -4.11
CA GLY A 258 -7.70 -17.66 -4.20
C GLY A 258 -7.27 -16.49 -5.08
N ALA A 259 -5.96 -16.37 -5.31
CA ALA A 259 -5.37 -15.24 -6.05
C ALA A 259 -5.93 -15.05 -7.47
N LEU A 260 -6.53 -16.11 -8.06
CA LEU A 260 -7.25 -15.99 -9.32
C LEU A 260 -8.36 -14.93 -9.22
N TYR A 261 -9.11 -14.90 -8.11
CA TYR A 261 -10.24 -13.98 -7.86
C TYR A 261 -9.81 -12.57 -7.41
N ALA A 262 -8.51 -12.28 -7.36
CA ALA A 262 -8.02 -10.95 -6.99
C ALA A 262 -8.13 -9.95 -8.16
N PRO A 263 -8.32 -8.64 -7.89
CA PRO A 263 -8.34 -7.62 -8.94
C PRO A 263 -7.04 -7.50 -9.75
N SER A 264 -7.13 -6.82 -10.90
CA SER A 264 -6.02 -6.68 -11.86
C SER A 264 -4.71 -6.17 -11.25
N TRP A 265 -4.77 -5.23 -10.30
CA TRP A 265 -3.57 -4.71 -9.64
C TRP A 265 -2.88 -5.73 -8.73
N ALA A 266 -3.63 -6.64 -8.08
CA ALA A 266 -3.01 -7.72 -7.34
C ALA A 266 -2.30 -8.67 -8.29
N LYS A 267 -2.98 -9.11 -9.35
CA LYS A 267 -2.40 -9.98 -10.37
C LYS A 267 -1.15 -9.39 -11.00
N PHE A 268 -1.16 -8.10 -11.30
CA PHE A 268 0.01 -7.37 -11.79
C PHE A 268 1.22 -7.53 -10.86
N TRP A 269 1.05 -7.25 -9.56
CA TRP A 269 2.13 -7.39 -8.59
C TRP A 269 2.58 -8.85 -8.41
N LEU A 270 1.66 -9.80 -8.44
CA LEU A 270 2.00 -11.23 -8.39
C LEU A 270 2.77 -11.69 -9.63
N ALA A 271 2.46 -11.15 -10.82
CA ALA A 271 3.18 -11.47 -12.05
C ALA A 271 4.58 -10.86 -12.06
N VAL A 272 4.73 -9.63 -11.57
CA VAL A 272 6.04 -9.00 -11.32
C VAL A 272 6.88 -9.83 -10.34
N LEU A 273 6.25 -10.34 -9.27
CA LEU A 273 6.89 -11.23 -8.30
C LEU A 273 7.20 -12.64 -8.87
N GLY A 274 6.64 -13.01 -10.03
CA GLY A 274 6.88 -14.30 -10.67
C GLY A 274 5.97 -15.44 -10.18
N VAL A 275 4.89 -15.14 -9.47
CA VAL A 275 3.94 -16.13 -8.91
C VAL A 275 2.55 -16.09 -9.56
N TYR A 276 2.42 -15.37 -10.69
CA TYR A 276 1.22 -15.31 -11.52
C TYR A 276 1.63 -15.10 -12.99
N GLU A 277 0.90 -15.72 -13.92
CA GLU A 277 1.22 -15.63 -15.36
C GLU A 277 0.70 -14.32 -15.97
N TRP A 278 1.50 -13.69 -16.82
CA TRP A 278 1.14 -12.42 -17.48
C TRP A 278 -0.09 -12.57 -18.40
N GLU A 279 -0.30 -13.78 -18.93
CA GLU A 279 -1.44 -14.17 -19.75
C GLU A 279 -2.78 -14.04 -19.00
N GLY A 280 -2.77 -14.11 -17.66
CA GLY A 280 -3.95 -13.94 -16.82
C GLY A 280 -4.31 -12.48 -16.49
N ILE A 281 -3.59 -11.51 -17.05
CA ILE A 281 -3.77 -10.07 -16.80
C ILE A 281 -4.37 -9.39 -18.04
N ALA A 282 -5.38 -8.54 -17.83
CA ALA A 282 -5.93 -7.71 -18.89
C ALA A 282 -4.83 -6.81 -19.51
N PRO A 283 -4.76 -6.66 -20.84
CA PRO A 283 -3.68 -5.92 -21.47
C PRO A 283 -3.50 -4.49 -20.94
N VAL A 284 -2.25 -4.11 -20.70
CA VAL A 284 -1.84 -2.74 -20.32
C VAL A 284 -0.92 -2.18 -21.42
N PRO A 285 -1.44 -1.87 -22.62
CA PRO A 285 -0.64 -1.66 -23.82
C PRO A 285 0.18 -0.36 -23.77
N PRO A 286 1.53 -0.41 -23.88
CA PRO A 286 2.36 0.80 -23.98
C PRO A 286 2.10 1.58 -25.27
N GLU A 287 1.57 0.96 -26.32
CA GLU A 287 1.36 1.58 -27.64
C GLU A 287 0.37 2.76 -27.59
N MET A 288 -0.50 2.82 -26.58
CA MET A 288 -1.40 3.96 -26.37
C MET A 288 -0.63 5.28 -26.18
N TRP A 289 0.62 5.23 -25.69
CA TRP A 289 1.48 6.41 -25.52
C TRP A 289 2.06 6.93 -26.84
N LEU A 290 1.96 6.18 -27.93
CA LEU A 290 2.39 6.61 -29.27
C LEU A 290 1.28 7.34 -30.05
N LEU A 291 0.05 7.36 -29.51
CA LEU A 291 -1.06 8.06 -30.14
C LEU A 291 -0.79 9.57 -30.17
N PRO A 292 -1.29 10.31 -31.18
CA PRO A 292 -1.26 11.77 -31.12
C PRO A 292 -1.99 12.29 -29.88
N HIS A 293 -1.47 13.33 -29.23
CA HIS A 293 -2.05 13.85 -27.99
C HIS A 293 -3.53 14.27 -28.11
N TRP A 294 -3.97 14.66 -29.32
CA TRP A 294 -5.38 15.01 -29.59
C TRP A 294 -6.33 13.80 -29.55
N PHE A 295 -5.82 12.58 -29.65
CA PHE A 295 -6.63 11.37 -29.69
C PHE A 295 -7.29 11.11 -28.31
N PRO A 296 -8.59 10.76 -28.22
CA PRO A 296 -9.31 10.67 -26.95
C PRO A 296 -8.71 9.68 -25.93
N LEU A 297 -8.09 8.60 -26.39
CA LEU A 297 -7.49 7.56 -25.53
C LEU A 297 -5.99 7.79 -25.24
N HIS A 298 -5.41 8.92 -25.66
CA HIS A 298 -4.02 9.21 -25.36
C HIS A 298 -3.82 9.32 -23.82
N PRO A 299 -2.93 8.53 -23.19
CA PRO A 299 -2.78 8.48 -21.73
C PRO A 299 -2.45 9.82 -21.06
N GLY A 300 -1.85 10.76 -21.79
CA GLY A 300 -1.62 12.13 -21.33
C GLY A 300 -2.90 12.91 -21.00
N ARG A 301 -4.08 12.44 -21.45
CA ARG A 301 -5.39 13.00 -21.13
C ARG A 301 -6.05 12.36 -19.91
N PHE A 302 -5.51 11.25 -19.40
CA PHE A 302 -6.03 10.59 -18.21
C PHE A 302 -5.66 11.37 -16.94
N TRP A 303 -6.43 11.13 -15.88
CA TRP A 303 -6.12 11.63 -14.54
C TRP A 303 -4.67 11.33 -14.16
N CYS A 304 -4.01 12.29 -13.51
CA CYS A 304 -2.56 12.25 -13.25
C CYS A 304 -2.13 10.99 -12.49
N HIS A 305 -2.86 10.60 -11.44
CA HIS A 305 -2.55 9.37 -10.71
C HIS A 305 -2.72 8.13 -11.58
N CYS A 306 -3.76 8.06 -12.41
CA CYS A 306 -3.97 6.96 -13.34
C CYS A 306 -2.78 6.80 -14.28
N ARG A 307 -2.40 7.84 -15.02
CA ARG A 307 -1.30 7.75 -15.98
C ARG A 307 0.07 7.50 -15.32
N MET A 308 0.31 8.04 -14.12
CA MET A 308 1.58 7.82 -13.41
C MET A 308 1.71 6.41 -12.84
N VAL A 309 0.60 5.73 -12.53
CA VAL A 309 0.62 4.31 -12.17
C VAL A 309 0.72 3.42 -13.42
N TYR A 310 -0.09 3.69 -14.43
CA TYR A 310 -0.14 2.83 -15.61
C TYR A 310 1.09 2.95 -16.52
N LEU A 311 1.81 4.09 -16.51
CA LEU A 311 3.04 4.26 -17.31
C LEU A 311 4.11 3.20 -16.99
N PRO A 312 4.59 3.02 -15.73
CA PRO A 312 5.53 1.96 -15.40
C PRO A 312 4.91 0.56 -15.53
N MET A 313 3.61 0.40 -15.28
CA MET A 313 2.92 -0.87 -15.49
C MET A 313 2.94 -1.30 -16.96
N CYS A 314 2.72 -0.38 -17.90
CA CYS A 314 2.84 -0.62 -19.34
C CYS A 314 4.23 -1.16 -19.69
N TRP A 315 5.28 -0.55 -19.14
CA TRP A 315 6.66 -0.96 -19.41
C TRP A 315 6.93 -2.38 -18.91
N LEU A 316 6.55 -2.70 -17.67
CA LEU A 316 6.74 -4.03 -17.08
C LEU A 316 5.90 -5.09 -17.80
N TYR A 317 4.65 -4.78 -18.15
CA TYR A 317 3.77 -5.65 -18.92
C TYR A 317 4.39 -5.96 -20.28
N ALA A 318 4.83 -4.94 -21.03
CA ALA A 318 5.44 -5.11 -22.35
C ALA A 318 6.72 -5.97 -22.32
N ARG A 319 7.50 -5.85 -21.24
CA ARG A 319 8.71 -6.66 -21.01
C ARG A 319 8.42 -8.05 -20.46
N ARG A 320 7.17 -8.35 -20.09
CA ARG A 320 6.78 -9.58 -19.38
C ARG A 320 7.70 -9.84 -18.19
N PHE A 321 8.03 -8.78 -17.45
CA PHE A 321 8.98 -8.89 -16.34
C PHE A 321 8.42 -9.83 -15.27
N ALA A 322 9.17 -10.87 -14.94
CA ALA A 322 8.87 -11.77 -13.84
C ALA A 322 10.16 -12.02 -13.07
N PHE A 323 10.12 -11.77 -11.76
CA PHE A 323 11.23 -12.09 -10.88
C PHE A 323 11.49 -13.60 -10.91
N LYS A 324 12.77 -13.96 -11.05
CA LYS A 324 13.24 -15.35 -10.98
C LYS A 324 14.13 -15.44 -9.76
N ALA A 325 13.65 -16.11 -8.70
CA ALA A 325 14.49 -16.40 -7.56
C ALA A 325 15.71 -17.22 -8.02
N ALA A 326 16.89 -16.93 -7.49
CA ALA A 326 18.03 -17.83 -7.64
C ALA A 326 17.64 -19.19 -7.06
N ALA A 327 17.77 -20.23 -7.87
CA ALA A 327 17.47 -21.62 -7.49
C ALA A 327 18.42 -22.13 -6.41
#